data_AF-A0A087D5L3-F1
#
_entry.id   AF-A0A087D5L3-F1
#
_cell.length_a   1.000
_cell.length_b   1.000
_cell.length_c   1.000
_cell.angle_alpha   90.00
_cell.angle_beta   90.00
_cell.angle_gamma   90.00
#
_symmetry.space_group_name_H-M   'P 1'
#
loop_
_entity.id
_entity.type
_entity.pdbx_description
1 polymer ?
#
loop_
_entity_poly.entity_id
_entity_poly.type
_entity_poly.pdbx_seq_one_letter_code
_entity_poly.pdbx_strand_id
1 'polypeptide(L)'
;MDDIFTFDTPQGAEDARHAYDNAENALSPDLLTAIRRYERALMANDTATLDDLFASDPDGIPVVRSDGRGMLVGHTAITAFRKRRKNVPTRTLRRRIARQLDESNACIVSQFDKVTGGSVVQTQVWRRVGTDHTWKIVMAHLTYPSPAVDRSIWRIVGTPLVAAAKPGPLSGMNIAVKDLYAVQGQRIGAGNPEFLRTSPICESSAPAVRLLLNAGADVKGIAQTDEFAYSLAGTNVHYGTPPNPKAPGCVSGGSSSGPASAVACGQADIGLGTDTAGSIRIPASYQGLWGIRTTHGRISLDSTHPLSQSFDTVGWMTRDAQTLEFVGKVMMPDKDATQSVSKLLTCPKLDGCVTSEVRIAFSRFRAGACDAVSSGRIGMLDGIGQAQFDEQMLDNFLSIFQTVRGFEAWRNNGDWVGKHYDDLAPEIAARFEYDSHIPQARYEQGLGRLRQTCSIVRNLLGNNVLLIPSASSTAPAIIPDGDLENIENARAHTLRLTSIAGVGGLPAVNIPLQTAQGLPCGACLLGPAGSDKLLIRVAKELYRHAAGTV
;
A
#
# COMPACT_ATOMS: atom_id res chain seq x y z
N MET A 1 2.28 -49.84 39.96
CA MET A 1 0.92 -49.60 40.48
C MET A 1 0.75 -48.09 40.60
N ASP A 2 0.92 -47.36 39.50
CA ASP A 2 0.03 -47.27 38.30
C ASP A 2 -1.11 -46.30 38.67
N ASP A 3 -1.37 -45.17 38.02
CA ASP A 3 -1.29 -44.85 36.60
C ASP A 3 -0.91 -43.39 36.34
N ILE A 4 0.05 -43.22 35.43
CA ILE A 4 0.36 -41.98 34.71
C ILE A 4 -0.42 -42.06 33.40
N PHE A 5 -1.34 -41.12 33.17
CA PHE A 5 -2.03 -40.99 31.88
C PHE A 5 -1.02 -40.62 30.78
N THR A 6 -0.61 -41.63 30.05
CA THR A 6 -0.15 -41.55 28.66
C THR A 6 -1.38 -41.27 27.80
N PHE A 7 -1.42 -40.12 27.13
CA PHE A 7 -2.28 -39.94 25.97
C PHE A 7 -1.39 -39.96 24.74
N ASP A 8 -1.46 -41.09 24.05
CA ASP A 8 -1.01 -41.26 22.67
C ASP A 8 -1.43 -40.06 21.83
N THR A 9 -0.45 -39.42 21.21
CA THR A 9 -0.65 -38.62 20.01
C THR A 9 -1.47 -39.44 19.01
N PRO A 10 -2.67 -38.99 18.59
CA PRO A 10 -3.29 -39.57 17.42
C PRO A 10 -2.45 -39.19 16.21
N GLN A 11 -1.71 -40.16 15.70
CA GLN A 11 -1.32 -40.26 14.30
C GLN A 11 -2.56 -39.94 13.45
N GLY A 12 -2.53 -38.81 12.73
CA GLY A 12 -3.65 -38.35 11.91
C GLY A 12 -3.76 -36.84 11.71
N ALA A 13 -2.82 -36.03 12.22
CA ALA A 13 -2.85 -34.56 12.08
C ALA A 13 -2.37 -34.03 10.71
N GLU A 14 -2.24 -34.88 9.68
CA GLU A 14 -1.79 -34.46 8.34
C GLU A 14 -2.90 -34.31 7.27
N ASP A 15 -4.16 -34.72 7.51
CA ASP A 15 -5.15 -34.79 6.41
C ASP A 15 -6.35 -33.79 6.45
N ALA A 16 -6.52 -33.00 7.52
CA ALA A 16 -7.75 -32.22 7.72
C ALA A 16 -7.82 -30.82 7.05
N ARG A 17 -6.92 -30.49 6.11
CA ARG A 17 -7.00 -29.25 5.29
C ARG A 17 -7.76 -29.43 3.97
N HIS A 18 -8.55 -30.50 3.85
CA HIS A 18 -9.41 -30.76 2.69
C HIS A 18 -10.63 -29.81 2.64
N ALA A 19 -10.93 -29.36 1.42
CA ALA A 19 -12.17 -28.73 0.99
C ALA A 19 -13.41 -29.40 1.62
N TYR A 20 -14.08 -28.75 2.57
CA TYR A 20 -15.34 -29.25 3.10
C TYR A 20 -16.43 -29.19 2.01
N ASP A 21 -16.78 -30.33 1.40
CA ASP A 21 -17.96 -30.50 0.55
C ASP A 21 -18.91 -31.50 1.22
N ASN A 22 -20.09 -31.06 1.64
CA ASN A 22 -21.07 -31.92 2.28
C ASN A 22 -22.21 -32.35 1.33
N ALA A 23 -22.16 -32.01 0.04
CA ALA A 23 -23.30 -32.18 -0.84
C ALA A 23 -23.70 -33.65 -1.05
N GLU A 24 -22.74 -34.58 -1.13
CA GLU A 24 -23.05 -36.01 -1.31
C GLU A 24 -23.73 -36.64 -0.09
N ASN A 25 -23.49 -36.08 1.10
CA ASN A 25 -24.13 -36.51 2.35
C ASN A 25 -25.44 -35.77 2.63
N ALA A 26 -25.64 -34.58 2.05
CA ALA A 26 -26.73 -33.67 2.39
C ALA A 26 -27.85 -33.59 1.35
N LEU A 27 -27.63 -34.06 0.10
CA LEU A 27 -28.56 -33.89 -1.02
C LEU A 27 -28.94 -35.23 -1.66
N SER A 28 -30.09 -35.27 -2.31
CA SER A 28 -30.57 -36.45 -3.02
C SER A 28 -29.76 -36.77 -4.31
N PRO A 29 -29.66 -38.05 -4.73
CA PRO A 29 -28.88 -38.45 -5.91
C PRO A 29 -29.30 -37.78 -7.22
N ASP A 30 -30.59 -37.52 -7.40
CA ASP A 30 -31.16 -36.85 -8.56
C ASP A 30 -30.84 -35.34 -8.59
N LEU A 31 -30.85 -34.66 -7.43
CA LEU A 31 -30.39 -33.27 -7.32
C LEU A 31 -28.89 -33.17 -7.58
N LEU A 32 -28.09 -34.09 -7.04
CA LEU A 32 -26.65 -34.17 -7.35
C LEU A 32 -26.42 -34.34 -8.85
N THR A 33 -27.25 -35.13 -9.54
CA THR A 33 -27.20 -35.29 -11.00
C THR A 33 -27.53 -33.99 -11.71
N ALA A 34 -28.57 -33.26 -11.28
CA ALA A 34 -28.94 -31.96 -11.84
C ALA A 34 -27.84 -30.89 -11.65
N ILE A 35 -27.19 -30.86 -10.49
CA ILE A 35 -26.05 -29.97 -10.21
C ILE A 35 -24.87 -30.32 -11.12
N ARG A 36 -24.52 -31.61 -11.26
CA ARG A 36 -23.46 -32.06 -12.18
C ARG A 36 -23.79 -31.69 -13.63
N ARG A 37 -25.06 -31.80 -14.03
CA ARG A 37 -25.54 -31.38 -15.36
C ARG A 37 -25.40 -29.86 -15.56
N TYR A 38 -25.74 -29.05 -14.56
CA TYR A 38 -25.55 -27.60 -14.60
C TYR A 38 -24.09 -27.21 -14.78
N GLU A 39 -23.19 -27.76 -13.96
CA GLU A 39 -21.77 -27.43 -14.07
C GLU A 39 -21.19 -27.89 -15.42
N ARG A 40 -21.57 -29.08 -15.90
CA ARG A 40 -21.15 -29.57 -17.23
C ARG A 40 -21.63 -28.65 -18.35
N ALA A 41 -22.90 -28.24 -18.34
CA ALA A 41 -23.47 -27.35 -19.33
C ALA A 41 -22.82 -25.95 -19.27
N LEU A 42 -22.50 -25.47 -18.07
CA LEU A 42 -21.78 -24.22 -17.87
C LEU A 42 -20.37 -24.25 -18.48
N MET A 43 -19.65 -25.36 -18.30
CA MET A 43 -18.31 -25.56 -18.87
C MET A 43 -18.33 -25.80 -20.39
N ALA A 44 -19.39 -26.40 -20.93
CA ALA A 44 -19.53 -26.65 -22.37
C ALA A 44 -20.10 -25.46 -23.15
N ASN A 45 -20.43 -24.35 -22.48
CA ASN A 45 -21.24 -23.26 -23.03
C ASN A 45 -22.58 -23.73 -23.64
N ASP A 46 -23.15 -24.82 -23.12
CA ASP A 46 -24.42 -25.38 -23.60
C ASP A 46 -25.56 -24.50 -23.10
N THR A 47 -25.85 -23.45 -23.88
CA THR A 47 -26.89 -22.49 -23.54
C THR A 47 -28.28 -23.10 -23.50
N ALA A 48 -28.55 -24.18 -24.23
CA ALA A 48 -29.85 -24.85 -24.24
C ALA A 48 -30.09 -25.64 -22.93
N THR A 49 -29.13 -26.45 -22.49
CA THR A 49 -29.22 -27.15 -21.20
C THR A 49 -29.22 -26.17 -20.03
N LEU A 50 -28.43 -25.10 -20.12
CA LEU A 50 -28.41 -24.03 -19.12
C LEU A 50 -29.75 -23.30 -19.02
N ASP A 51 -30.44 -23.10 -20.15
CA ASP A 51 -31.77 -22.50 -20.21
C ASP A 51 -32.83 -23.41 -19.59
N ASP A 52 -32.79 -24.70 -19.95
CA ASP A 52 -33.67 -25.74 -19.38
C ASP A 52 -33.54 -25.86 -17.86
N LEU A 53 -32.33 -25.73 -17.31
CA LEU A 53 -32.10 -25.88 -15.87
C LEU A 53 -32.62 -24.71 -15.02
N PHE A 54 -33.03 -23.60 -15.63
CA PHE A 54 -33.68 -22.49 -14.93
C PHE A 54 -35.20 -22.66 -15.01
N ALA A 55 -35.89 -22.45 -13.89
CA ALA A 55 -37.35 -22.60 -13.86
C ALA A 55 -38.04 -21.50 -14.68
N SER A 56 -39.18 -21.82 -15.30
CA SER A 56 -40.07 -20.84 -15.95
C SER A 56 -41.10 -20.32 -14.96
N ASP A 57 -40.66 -19.54 -13.97
CA ASP A 57 -41.49 -18.82 -12.98
C ASP A 57 -42.57 -19.71 -12.30
N PRO A 58 -42.16 -20.77 -11.59
CA PRO A 58 -43.00 -21.96 -11.29
C PRO A 58 -44.20 -21.72 -10.37
N ASP A 59 -44.25 -20.60 -9.64
CA ASP A 59 -45.36 -20.22 -8.76
C ASP A 59 -45.89 -18.81 -9.08
N GLY A 60 -45.65 -18.31 -10.30
CA GLY A 60 -45.93 -16.91 -10.66
C GLY A 60 -44.95 -15.90 -10.04
N ILE A 61 -43.93 -16.38 -9.33
CA ILE A 61 -42.80 -15.59 -8.82
C ILE A 61 -41.64 -15.72 -9.82
N PRO A 62 -41.09 -14.60 -10.33
CA PRO A 62 -40.01 -14.66 -11.29
C PRO A 62 -38.74 -15.34 -10.75
N VAL A 63 -38.12 -16.19 -11.56
CA VAL A 63 -36.77 -16.70 -11.30
C VAL A 63 -35.78 -15.54 -11.29
N VAL A 64 -34.82 -15.56 -10.37
CA VAL A 64 -33.85 -14.46 -10.22
C VAL A 64 -32.42 -14.95 -10.44
N ARG A 65 -31.66 -14.17 -11.20
CA ARG A 65 -30.20 -14.26 -11.25
C ARG A 65 -29.60 -12.90 -10.92
N SER A 66 -28.70 -12.84 -9.95
CA SER A 66 -27.96 -11.61 -9.64
C SER A 66 -26.45 -11.86 -9.56
N ASP A 67 -25.69 -10.80 -9.76
CA ASP A 67 -24.28 -10.71 -9.42
C ASP A 67 -23.89 -9.25 -9.11
N GLY A 68 -22.59 -8.96 -8.99
CA GLY A 68 -22.10 -7.61 -8.72
C GLY A 68 -22.45 -6.55 -9.79
N ARG A 69 -23.07 -6.92 -10.92
CA ARG A 69 -23.51 -5.99 -11.97
C ARG A 69 -25.02 -5.70 -11.98
N GLY A 70 -25.80 -6.38 -11.14
CA GLY A 70 -27.25 -6.17 -11.03
C GLY A 70 -28.07 -7.45 -10.97
N MET A 71 -29.39 -7.31 -11.08
CA MET A 71 -30.38 -8.38 -10.96
C MET A 71 -31.15 -8.58 -12.28
N LEU A 72 -31.21 -9.83 -12.74
CA LEU A 72 -32.04 -10.30 -13.85
C LEU A 72 -33.26 -11.01 -13.27
N VAL A 73 -34.45 -10.65 -13.77
CA VAL A 73 -35.74 -11.11 -13.26
C VAL A 73 -36.51 -11.80 -14.38
N GLY A 74 -36.96 -13.03 -14.14
CA GLY A 74 -37.70 -13.86 -15.08
C GLY A 74 -36.81 -14.68 -16.02
N HIS A 75 -37.35 -15.82 -16.47
CA HIS A 75 -36.63 -16.81 -17.29
C HIS A 75 -36.07 -16.19 -18.58
N THR A 76 -36.92 -15.48 -19.33
CA THR A 76 -36.56 -14.80 -20.59
C THR A 76 -35.34 -13.88 -20.48
N ALA A 77 -35.23 -13.11 -19.40
CA ALA A 77 -34.11 -12.20 -19.18
C ALA A 77 -32.80 -12.96 -18.95
N ILE A 78 -32.87 -14.08 -18.23
CA ILE A 78 -31.73 -14.97 -17.95
C ILE A 78 -31.29 -15.68 -19.24
N THR A 79 -32.24 -16.17 -20.05
CA THR A 79 -31.98 -16.77 -21.37
C THR A 79 -31.27 -15.79 -22.30
N ALA A 80 -31.78 -14.56 -22.41
CA ALA A 80 -31.20 -13.54 -23.26
C ALA A 80 -29.77 -13.16 -22.82
N PHE A 81 -29.53 -13.05 -21.51
CA PHE A 81 -28.20 -12.84 -20.95
C PHE A 81 -27.23 -13.97 -21.32
N ARG A 82 -27.67 -15.23 -21.24
CA ARG A 82 -26.85 -16.41 -21.56
C ARG A 82 -26.53 -16.51 -23.05
N LYS A 83 -27.48 -16.20 -23.94
CA LYS A 83 -27.25 -16.18 -25.39
C LYS A 83 -26.19 -15.16 -25.81
N ARG A 84 -26.04 -14.05 -25.06
CA ARG A 84 -25.03 -13.01 -25.32
C ARG A 84 -23.65 -13.33 -24.75
N ARG A 85 -23.51 -14.45 -24.03
CA ARG A 85 -22.26 -14.83 -23.37
C ARG A 85 -21.22 -15.26 -24.40
N LYS A 86 -20.13 -14.49 -24.50
CA LYS A 86 -19.02 -14.79 -25.42
C LYS A 86 -17.99 -15.78 -24.87
N ASN A 87 -17.81 -15.85 -23.55
CA ASN A 87 -16.75 -16.61 -22.90
C ASN A 87 -17.26 -17.60 -21.85
N VAL A 88 -16.70 -18.82 -21.86
CA VAL A 88 -16.92 -19.88 -20.85
C VAL A 88 -16.19 -19.52 -19.56
N PRO A 89 -16.80 -19.71 -18.36
CA PRO A 89 -16.09 -19.46 -17.11
C PRO A 89 -15.19 -20.65 -16.80
N THR A 90 -13.88 -20.48 -16.79
CA THR A 90 -12.97 -21.53 -16.31
C THR A 90 -12.78 -21.41 -14.81
N ARG A 91 -13.27 -22.38 -14.06
CA ARG A 91 -13.26 -22.40 -12.59
C ARG A 91 -13.25 -23.81 -12.03
N THR A 92 -12.70 -24.00 -10.84
CA THR A 92 -12.69 -25.28 -10.12
C THR A 92 -13.47 -25.15 -8.83
N LEU A 93 -14.30 -26.12 -8.50
CA LEU A 93 -15.01 -26.12 -7.22
C LEU A 93 -14.00 -26.29 -6.09
N ARG A 94 -13.90 -25.28 -5.21
CA ARG A 94 -13.02 -25.30 -4.03
C ARG A 94 -13.74 -25.86 -2.81
N ARG A 95 -14.98 -25.44 -2.61
CA ARG A 95 -15.77 -25.82 -1.44
C ARG A 95 -17.24 -25.72 -1.79
N ARG A 96 -18.07 -26.58 -1.21
CA ARG A 96 -19.52 -26.48 -1.35
C ARG A 96 -20.20 -26.81 -0.04
N ILE A 97 -21.10 -25.93 0.38
CA ILE A 97 -22.00 -26.16 1.50
C ILE A 97 -23.41 -26.27 0.96
N ALA A 98 -23.99 -27.44 1.07
CA ALA A 98 -25.37 -27.73 0.75
C ALA A 98 -26.22 -27.85 2.02
N ARG A 99 -27.45 -27.37 1.93
CA ARG A 99 -28.50 -27.59 2.93
C ARG A 99 -29.79 -27.97 2.18
N GLN A 100 -30.29 -29.19 2.42
CA GLN A 100 -31.67 -29.53 2.08
C GLN A 100 -32.59 -28.69 2.98
N LEU A 101 -33.56 -28.00 2.38
CA LEU A 101 -34.49 -27.14 3.11
C LEU A 101 -35.79 -27.89 3.43
N ASP A 102 -36.29 -28.63 2.44
CA ASP A 102 -37.43 -29.56 2.53
C ASP A 102 -37.35 -30.58 1.38
N GLU A 103 -38.35 -31.44 1.18
CA GLU A 103 -38.36 -32.47 0.11
C GLU A 103 -38.24 -31.91 -1.32
N SER A 104 -38.61 -30.66 -1.52
CA SER A 104 -38.69 -29.99 -2.82
C SER A 104 -37.69 -28.83 -2.98
N ASN A 105 -36.97 -28.42 -1.93
CA ASN A 105 -36.09 -27.25 -1.96
C ASN A 105 -34.70 -27.52 -1.35
N ALA A 106 -33.68 -26.95 -1.97
CA ALA A 106 -32.30 -26.99 -1.47
C ALA A 106 -31.56 -25.67 -1.72
N CYS A 107 -30.68 -25.28 -0.79
CA CYS A 107 -29.78 -24.14 -0.93
C CYS A 107 -28.32 -24.63 -0.95
N ILE A 108 -27.55 -24.10 -1.90
CA ILE A 108 -26.20 -24.54 -2.16
C ILE A 108 -25.32 -23.31 -2.31
N VAL A 109 -24.29 -23.21 -1.48
CA VAL A 109 -23.24 -22.20 -1.59
C VAL A 109 -21.96 -22.89 -2.04
N SER A 110 -21.56 -22.61 -3.27
CA SER A 110 -20.38 -23.15 -3.90
C SER A 110 -19.33 -22.04 -4.03
N GLN A 111 -18.15 -22.26 -3.46
CA GLN A 111 -16.97 -21.44 -3.70
C GLN A 111 -16.15 -22.08 -4.81
N PHE A 112 -15.86 -21.31 -5.85
CA PHE A 112 -15.05 -21.72 -6.98
C PHE A 112 -13.80 -20.86 -7.06
N ASP A 113 -12.66 -21.48 -7.33
CA ASP A 113 -11.45 -20.75 -7.69
C ASP A 113 -11.49 -20.42 -9.19
N LYS A 114 -11.18 -19.17 -9.56
CA LYS A 114 -11.04 -18.78 -10.97
C LYS A 114 -9.64 -19.13 -11.45
N VAL A 115 -9.53 -19.52 -12.72
CA VAL A 115 -8.21 -19.64 -13.38
C VAL A 115 -7.45 -18.30 -13.38
N THR A 116 -8.15 -17.16 -13.35
CA THR A 116 -7.54 -15.81 -13.36
C THR A 116 -7.24 -15.23 -11.96
N GLY A 117 -7.34 -16.02 -10.88
CA GLY A 117 -7.15 -15.55 -9.50
C GLY A 117 -8.43 -15.02 -8.81
N GLY A 118 -8.45 -15.17 -7.47
CA GLY A 118 -9.60 -14.89 -6.60
C GLY A 118 -10.69 -15.97 -6.65
N SER A 119 -11.60 -15.95 -5.67
CA SER A 119 -12.70 -16.93 -5.58
C SER A 119 -14.03 -16.32 -5.96
N VAL A 120 -14.81 -17.02 -6.78
CA VAL A 120 -16.23 -16.74 -7.00
C VAL A 120 -17.04 -17.50 -5.97
N VAL A 121 -17.88 -16.82 -5.22
CA VAL A 121 -18.90 -17.47 -4.39
C VAL A 121 -20.20 -17.46 -5.17
N GLN A 122 -20.82 -18.63 -5.32
CA GLN A 122 -22.11 -18.80 -5.98
C GLN A 122 -23.10 -19.41 -5.00
N THR A 123 -24.23 -18.74 -4.82
CA THR A 123 -25.37 -19.28 -4.10
C THR A 123 -26.45 -19.66 -5.10
N GLN A 124 -27.00 -20.87 -5.00
CA GLN A 124 -28.14 -21.35 -5.78
C GLN A 124 -29.22 -21.89 -4.88
N VAL A 125 -30.47 -21.56 -5.21
CA VAL A 125 -31.66 -22.22 -4.66
C VAL A 125 -32.26 -23.08 -5.76
N TRP A 126 -32.38 -24.37 -5.47
CA TRP A 126 -32.93 -25.39 -6.35
C TRP A 126 -34.31 -25.81 -5.84
N ARG A 127 -35.24 -26.03 -6.77
CA ARG A 127 -36.60 -26.46 -6.47
C ARG A 127 -37.09 -27.52 -7.44
N ARG A 128 -37.83 -28.52 -6.95
CA ARG A 128 -38.63 -29.43 -7.80
C ARG A 128 -39.81 -28.66 -8.40
N VAL A 129 -39.89 -28.64 -9.72
CA VAL A 129 -40.90 -27.90 -10.47
C VAL A 129 -41.60 -28.83 -11.46
N GLY A 130 -42.87 -28.54 -11.76
CA GLY A 130 -43.65 -29.29 -12.75
C GLY A 130 -44.18 -30.62 -12.21
N THR A 131 -44.99 -31.28 -13.04
CA THR A 131 -45.62 -32.58 -12.72
C THR A 131 -44.62 -33.74 -12.74
N ASP A 132 -43.46 -33.55 -13.35
CA ASP A 132 -42.34 -34.49 -13.39
C ASP A 132 -41.35 -34.30 -12.24
N HIS A 133 -41.61 -33.35 -11.33
CA HIS A 133 -40.81 -33.05 -10.14
C HIS A 133 -39.31 -32.84 -10.44
N THR A 134 -39.01 -32.20 -11.56
CA THR A 134 -37.64 -31.96 -12.01
C THR A 134 -36.97 -30.82 -11.24
N TRP A 135 -35.70 -30.99 -10.89
CA TRP A 135 -34.92 -29.97 -10.20
C TRP A 135 -34.56 -28.81 -11.16
N LYS A 136 -34.99 -27.61 -10.79
CA LYS A 136 -34.72 -26.36 -11.50
C LYS A 136 -34.14 -25.31 -10.56
N ILE A 137 -33.33 -24.41 -11.11
CA ILE A 137 -32.80 -23.26 -10.37
C ILE A 137 -33.87 -22.16 -10.36
N VAL A 138 -34.22 -21.70 -9.16
CA VAL A 138 -35.19 -20.61 -8.95
C VAL A 138 -34.54 -19.32 -8.46
N MET A 139 -33.33 -19.40 -7.87
CA MET A 139 -32.51 -18.24 -7.55
C MET A 139 -31.02 -18.56 -7.73
N ALA A 140 -30.25 -17.60 -8.24
CA ALA A 140 -28.79 -17.70 -8.31
C ALA A 140 -28.12 -16.35 -8.06
N HIS A 141 -27.21 -16.27 -7.08
CA HIS A 141 -26.35 -15.11 -6.83
C HIS A 141 -24.88 -15.46 -7.03
N LEU A 142 -24.12 -14.59 -7.69
CA LEU A 142 -22.65 -14.73 -7.80
C LEU A 142 -21.95 -13.50 -7.23
N THR A 143 -21.02 -13.74 -6.31
CA THR A 143 -20.04 -12.77 -5.85
C THR A 143 -18.71 -13.07 -6.54
N TYR A 144 -18.22 -12.15 -7.35
CA TYR A 144 -16.89 -12.23 -7.95
C TYR A 144 -15.86 -11.52 -7.05
N PRO A 145 -14.57 -11.91 -7.10
CA PRO A 145 -13.54 -11.10 -6.46
C PRO A 145 -13.51 -9.70 -7.09
N SER A 146 -13.32 -8.66 -6.27
CA SER A 146 -13.15 -7.28 -6.75
C SER A 146 -12.00 -7.21 -7.76
N PRO A 147 -12.17 -6.66 -8.98
CA PRO A 147 -11.05 -6.51 -9.90
C PRO A 147 -10.13 -5.38 -9.42
N ALA A 148 -8.84 -5.67 -9.28
CA ALA A 148 -7.76 -4.71 -9.48
C ALA A 148 -6.45 -5.47 -9.67
N VAL A 149 -5.96 -5.54 -10.91
CA VAL A 149 -4.51 -5.71 -11.13
C VAL A 149 -4.11 -4.62 -12.09
N ASP A 150 -4.09 -3.41 -11.55
CA ASP A 150 -3.28 -2.37 -12.15
C ASP A 150 -1.81 -2.76 -11.94
N ARG A 151 -1.14 -3.16 -13.03
CA ARG A 151 0.27 -3.59 -13.00
C ARG A 151 1.23 -2.45 -12.73
N SER A 152 0.75 -1.20 -12.83
CA SER A 152 1.50 -0.04 -12.36
C SER A 152 1.48 0.02 -10.83
N ILE A 153 0.41 -0.41 -10.14
CA ILE A 153 0.38 -0.50 -8.67
C ILE A 153 1.09 -1.76 -8.18
N TRP A 154 0.76 -2.92 -8.75
CA TRP A 154 1.18 -4.23 -8.24
C TRP A 154 2.08 -4.97 -9.20
N ARG A 155 3.25 -5.40 -8.72
CA ARG A 155 4.05 -6.41 -9.41
C ARG A 155 3.38 -7.78 -9.29
N ILE A 156 2.96 -8.14 -8.08
CA ILE A 156 2.27 -9.41 -7.80
C ILE A 156 1.26 -9.22 -6.66
N VAL A 157 0.12 -9.89 -6.75
CA VAL A 157 -0.94 -9.94 -5.73
C VAL A 157 -1.30 -11.39 -5.46
N GLY A 158 -1.57 -11.72 -4.19
CA GLY A 158 -2.11 -13.00 -3.75
C GLY A 158 -3.35 -12.82 -2.87
N THR A 159 -3.90 -13.93 -2.37
CA THR A 159 -5.06 -13.93 -1.46
C THR A 159 -4.83 -14.84 -0.24
N PRO A 160 -3.97 -14.44 0.72
CA PRO A 160 -2.93 -13.41 0.63
C PRO A 160 -1.70 -13.92 -0.15
N LEU A 161 -0.74 -13.05 -0.48
CA LEU A 161 0.55 -13.46 -1.06
C LEU A 161 1.44 -14.13 -0.01
N VAL A 162 1.50 -13.54 1.19
CA VAL A 162 2.10 -14.16 2.38
C VAL A 162 1.12 -13.97 3.53
N ALA A 163 0.67 -15.09 4.12
CA ALA A 163 -0.25 -15.07 5.24
C ALA A 163 0.44 -14.58 6.52
N ALA A 164 -0.32 -13.93 7.39
CA ALA A 164 0.11 -13.56 8.73
C ALA A 164 0.65 -14.78 9.49
N ALA A 165 1.69 -14.58 10.28
CA ALA A 165 2.32 -15.67 11.03
C ALA A 165 1.43 -16.18 12.18
N LYS A 166 0.60 -15.28 12.74
CA LYS A 166 -0.36 -15.56 13.82
C LYS A 166 -1.38 -14.42 13.89
N PRO A 167 -2.57 -14.64 14.51
CA PRO A 167 -3.47 -13.54 14.86
C PRO A 167 -2.78 -12.50 15.75
N GLY A 168 -3.19 -11.24 15.65
CA GLY A 168 -2.61 -10.17 16.42
C GLY A 168 -3.34 -8.83 16.23
N PRO A 169 -2.75 -7.73 16.71
CA PRO A 169 -3.38 -6.41 16.66
C PRO A 169 -3.81 -5.99 15.24
N LEU A 170 -3.05 -6.35 14.20
CA LEU A 170 -3.32 -5.99 12.81
C LEU A 170 -4.12 -7.06 12.05
N SER A 171 -4.75 -8.01 12.73
CA SER A 171 -5.56 -9.06 12.09
C SER A 171 -6.65 -8.47 11.19
N GLY A 172 -6.73 -9.00 9.96
CA GLY A 172 -7.67 -8.54 8.93
C GLY A 172 -7.17 -7.37 8.09
N MET A 173 -6.00 -6.78 8.41
CA MET A 173 -5.38 -5.73 7.59
C MET A 173 -4.50 -6.31 6.49
N ASN A 174 -4.47 -5.63 5.34
CA ASN A 174 -3.67 -6.00 4.18
C ASN A 174 -2.50 -5.03 3.94
N ILE A 175 -1.33 -5.58 3.63
CA ILE A 175 -0.10 -4.83 3.36
C ILE A 175 0.19 -4.81 1.85
N ALA A 176 0.46 -3.61 1.33
CA ALA A 176 1.16 -3.41 0.06
C ALA A 176 2.65 -3.20 0.35
N VAL A 177 3.49 -4.17 -0.02
CA VAL A 177 4.93 -4.12 0.26
C VAL A 177 5.66 -3.54 -0.94
N LYS A 178 6.40 -2.44 -0.79
CA LYS A 178 7.26 -1.90 -1.85
C LYS A 178 8.24 -2.96 -2.35
N ASP A 179 8.45 -3.00 -3.66
CA ASP A 179 9.32 -3.97 -4.35
C ASP A 179 10.84 -3.73 -4.15
N LEU A 180 11.22 -3.44 -2.93
CA LEU A 180 12.60 -3.38 -2.44
C LEU A 180 12.80 -4.33 -1.25
N TYR A 181 11.73 -4.65 -0.52
CA TYR A 181 11.81 -5.55 0.62
C TYR A 181 11.84 -7.00 0.15
N ALA A 182 12.72 -7.81 0.74
CA ALA A 182 12.61 -9.26 0.64
C ALA A 182 11.24 -9.71 1.18
N VAL A 183 10.54 -10.49 0.38
CA VAL A 183 9.30 -11.18 0.75
C VAL A 183 9.55 -12.65 0.46
N GLN A 184 9.33 -13.51 1.46
CA GLN A 184 9.61 -14.94 1.38
C GLN A 184 9.02 -15.57 0.11
N GLY A 185 9.86 -16.32 -0.61
CA GLY A 185 9.50 -16.99 -1.85
C GLY A 185 9.41 -16.09 -3.08
N GLN A 186 9.76 -14.80 -2.97
CA GLN A 186 9.71 -13.83 -4.06
C GLN A 186 11.09 -13.23 -4.34
N ARG A 187 11.32 -12.83 -5.58
CA ARG A 187 12.48 -12.01 -5.98
C ARG A 187 12.21 -10.54 -5.67
N ILE A 188 13.25 -9.76 -5.42
CA ILE A 188 13.16 -8.29 -5.39
C ILE A 188 13.25 -7.80 -6.83
N GLY A 189 12.31 -6.94 -7.25
CA GLY A 189 12.32 -6.40 -8.61
C GLY A 189 12.93 -5.01 -8.73
N ALA A 190 12.98 -4.23 -7.66
CA ALA A 190 13.50 -2.86 -7.66
C ALA A 190 12.93 -1.96 -8.79
N GLY A 191 11.71 -2.25 -9.26
CA GLY A 191 11.09 -1.50 -10.35
C GLY A 191 11.76 -1.70 -11.72
N ASN A 192 12.60 -2.72 -11.91
CA ASN A 192 13.23 -3.04 -13.19
C ASN A 192 13.00 -4.53 -13.57
N PRO A 193 12.50 -4.84 -14.78
CA PRO A 193 12.18 -6.22 -15.17
C PRO A 193 13.42 -7.12 -15.32
N GLU A 194 14.55 -6.59 -15.78
CA GLU A 194 15.79 -7.35 -15.94
C GLU A 194 16.47 -7.61 -14.59
N PHE A 195 16.43 -6.63 -13.68
CA PHE A 195 16.87 -6.82 -12.30
C PHE A 195 16.02 -7.87 -11.59
N LEU A 196 14.70 -7.82 -11.77
CA LEU A 196 13.78 -8.84 -11.25
C LEU A 196 14.12 -10.24 -11.77
N ARG A 197 14.43 -10.37 -13.07
CA ARG A 197 14.76 -11.65 -13.71
C ARG A 197 16.04 -12.27 -13.12
N THR A 198 17.03 -11.43 -12.83
CA THR A 198 18.36 -11.85 -12.38
C THR A 198 18.49 -11.92 -10.85
N SER A 199 17.64 -11.24 -10.09
CA SER A 199 17.65 -11.23 -8.62
C SER A 199 17.27 -12.58 -8.01
N PRO A 200 17.96 -13.11 -6.98
CA PRO A 200 17.64 -14.39 -6.38
C PRO A 200 16.27 -14.40 -5.68
N ILE A 201 15.69 -15.58 -5.48
CA ILE A 201 14.49 -15.75 -4.66
C ILE A 201 14.88 -15.57 -3.20
N CYS A 202 14.14 -14.73 -2.46
CA CYS A 202 14.38 -14.52 -1.04
C CYS A 202 13.83 -15.68 -0.21
N GLU A 203 14.67 -16.31 0.61
CA GLU A 203 14.26 -17.41 1.50
C GLU A 203 13.43 -16.95 2.70
N SER A 204 13.58 -15.68 3.11
CA SER A 204 12.85 -15.10 4.23
C SER A 204 12.43 -13.66 3.94
N SER A 205 11.36 -13.22 4.59
CA SER A 205 10.90 -11.83 4.51
C SER A 205 11.77 -10.90 5.35
N ALA A 206 11.98 -9.67 4.88
CA ALA A 206 12.72 -8.63 5.59
C ALA A 206 12.15 -8.39 7.01
N PRO A 207 12.98 -7.99 8.00
CA PRO A 207 12.53 -7.76 9.37
C PRO A 207 11.30 -6.85 9.47
N ALA A 208 11.28 -5.75 8.70
CA ALA A 208 10.14 -4.84 8.64
C ALA A 208 8.82 -5.52 8.20
N VAL A 209 8.88 -6.42 7.21
CA VAL A 209 7.72 -7.18 6.75
C VAL A 209 7.29 -8.19 7.83
N ARG A 210 8.25 -8.86 8.48
CA ARG A 210 7.98 -9.83 9.55
C ARG A 210 7.32 -9.20 10.77
N LEU A 211 7.65 -7.95 11.13
CA LEU A 211 6.97 -7.24 12.22
C LEU A 211 5.46 -7.15 11.99
N LEU A 212 5.04 -6.82 10.76
CA LEU A 212 3.63 -6.73 10.39
C LEU A 212 2.96 -8.12 10.34
N LEU A 213 3.62 -9.11 9.71
CA LEU A 213 3.14 -10.50 9.64
C LEU A 213 2.93 -11.11 11.05
N ASN A 214 3.87 -10.85 11.97
CA ASN A 214 3.81 -11.33 13.36
C ASN A 214 2.72 -10.65 14.18
N ALA A 215 2.21 -9.50 13.72
CA ALA A 215 1.12 -8.78 14.35
C ALA A 215 -0.24 -9.07 13.71
N GLY A 216 -0.33 -10.01 12.77
CA GLY A 216 -1.61 -10.46 12.20
C GLY A 216 -1.98 -9.86 10.85
N ALA A 217 -1.17 -8.96 10.28
CA ALA A 217 -1.44 -8.41 8.96
C ALA A 217 -0.99 -9.39 7.85
N ASP A 218 -1.78 -9.48 6.79
CA ASP A 218 -1.47 -10.29 5.62
C ASP A 218 -0.73 -9.45 4.57
N VAL A 219 0.31 -9.99 3.93
CA VAL A 219 0.86 -9.36 2.72
C VAL A 219 -0.08 -9.68 1.57
N LYS A 220 -0.80 -8.67 1.09
CA LYS A 220 -1.67 -8.81 -0.08
C LYS A 220 -0.86 -8.93 -1.36
N GLY A 221 0.23 -8.18 -1.47
CA GLY A 221 1.04 -8.18 -2.68
C GLY A 221 2.33 -7.38 -2.53
N ILE A 222 3.14 -7.48 -3.58
CA ILE A 222 4.32 -6.64 -3.78
C ILE A 222 3.96 -5.56 -4.78
N ALA A 223 4.06 -4.32 -4.34
CA ALA A 223 3.69 -3.12 -5.07
C ALA A 223 4.91 -2.50 -5.75
N GLN A 224 4.70 -1.96 -6.94
CA GLN A 224 5.75 -1.35 -7.75
C GLN A 224 6.42 -0.18 -7.02
N THR A 225 7.63 0.11 -7.47
CA THR A 225 8.45 1.24 -7.02
C THR A 225 8.97 1.96 -8.25
N ASP A 226 9.36 3.22 -8.08
CA ASP A 226 10.27 3.86 -9.03
C ASP A 226 11.54 3.02 -9.09
N GLU A 227 12.12 2.93 -10.28
CA GLU A 227 13.27 2.11 -10.59
C GLU A 227 14.45 2.40 -9.64
N PHE A 228 14.97 1.36 -8.98
CA PHE A 228 16.00 1.42 -7.92
C PHE A 228 15.71 2.40 -6.77
N ALA A 229 14.43 2.72 -6.55
CA ALA A 229 14.00 3.80 -5.65
C ALA A 229 14.52 5.19 -6.04
N TYR A 230 15.14 5.34 -7.21
CA TYR A 230 15.95 6.48 -7.59
C TYR A 230 15.15 7.55 -8.35
N SER A 231 13.91 7.83 -7.91
CA SER A 231 13.09 8.93 -8.39
C SER A 231 12.08 9.38 -7.32
N LEU A 232 11.42 10.52 -7.57
CA LEU A 232 10.40 11.12 -6.71
C LEU A 232 9.03 11.21 -7.40
N ALA A 233 8.97 10.91 -8.70
CA ALA A 233 7.79 11.19 -9.51
C ALA A 233 6.69 10.15 -9.28
N GLY A 234 7.05 8.88 -9.05
CA GLY A 234 6.07 7.80 -9.10
C GLY A 234 5.87 7.22 -10.50
N THR A 235 6.76 7.53 -11.44
CA THR A 235 6.70 7.05 -12.83
C THR A 235 7.69 5.91 -13.03
N ASN A 236 7.33 4.94 -13.86
CA ASN A 236 8.21 3.83 -14.22
C ASN A 236 7.99 3.47 -15.69
N VAL A 237 9.03 3.53 -16.52
CA VAL A 237 8.93 3.28 -17.97
C VAL A 237 8.50 1.86 -18.30
N HIS A 238 8.80 0.90 -17.42
CA HIS A 238 8.53 -0.53 -17.63
C HIS A 238 7.11 -0.92 -17.21
N TYR A 239 6.61 -0.31 -16.14
CA TYR A 239 5.36 -0.71 -15.49
C TYR A 239 4.25 0.35 -15.55
N GLY A 240 4.56 1.55 -16.03
CA GLY A 240 3.66 2.70 -16.05
C GLY A 240 3.61 3.45 -14.71
N THR A 241 2.70 4.41 -14.64
CA THR A 241 2.50 5.27 -13.47
C THR A 241 1.27 4.84 -12.68
N PRO A 242 1.39 4.48 -11.39
CA PRO A 242 0.25 4.22 -10.51
C PRO A 242 -0.76 5.37 -10.53
N PRO A 243 -2.07 5.08 -10.52
CA PRO A 243 -3.09 6.11 -10.48
C PRO A 243 -3.04 6.87 -9.16
N ASN A 244 -3.27 8.18 -9.23
CA ASN A 244 -3.55 9.02 -8.08
C ASN A 244 -5.07 9.29 -8.04
N PRO A 245 -5.86 8.58 -7.20
CA PRO A 245 -7.32 8.73 -7.19
C PRO A 245 -7.78 10.09 -6.66
N LYS A 246 -6.90 10.86 -6.03
CA LYS A 246 -7.19 12.20 -5.48
C LYS A 246 -6.76 13.34 -6.40
N ALA A 247 -5.94 13.06 -7.41
CA ALA A 247 -5.57 13.98 -8.47
C ALA A 247 -5.44 13.21 -9.80
N PRO A 248 -6.57 12.84 -10.44
CA PRO A 248 -6.53 12.10 -11.70
C PRO A 248 -5.74 12.83 -12.79
N GLY A 249 -4.88 12.12 -13.52
CA GLY A 249 -3.99 12.70 -14.53
C GLY A 249 -2.67 13.24 -13.97
N CYS A 250 -2.50 13.29 -12.65
CA CYS A 250 -1.26 13.65 -11.98
C CYS A 250 -0.48 12.41 -11.52
N VAL A 251 0.82 12.60 -11.32
CA VAL A 251 1.70 11.54 -10.83
C VAL A 251 1.32 11.10 -9.40
N SER A 252 1.67 9.87 -9.05
CA SER A 252 1.42 9.28 -7.73
C SER A 252 2.39 9.79 -6.66
N GLY A 253 3.54 10.34 -7.05
CA GLY A 253 4.68 10.59 -6.16
C GLY A 253 5.45 9.31 -5.88
N GLY A 254 6.75 9.45 -5.61
CA GLY A 254 7.66 8.31 -5.55
C GLY A 254 8.78 8.46 -4.52
N SER A 255 9.56 7.41 -4.28
CA SER A 255 9.55 6.14 -5.03
C SER A 255 8.60 5.07 -4.51
N SER A 256 7.92 5.27 -3.38
CA SER A 256 6.94 4.29 -2.83
C SER A 256 5.56 4.44 -3.48
N SER A 257 5.53 4.55 -4.81
CA SER A 257 4.37 4.91 -5.63
C SER A 257 3.27 3.85 -5.62
N GLY A 258 3.62 2.58 -5.87
CA GLY A 258 2.69 1.45 -5.79
C GLY A 258 2.04 1.31 -4.41
N PRO A 259 2.82 1.24 -3.29
CA PRO A 259 2.24 1.19 -1.94
C PRO A 259 1.29 2.34 -1.63
N ALA A 260 1.63 3.56 -2.05
CA ALA A 260 0.77 4.73 -1.83
C ALA A 260 -0.55 4.62 -2.58
N SER A 261 -0.51 4.32 -3.89
CA SER A 261 -1.72 4.15 -4.71
C SER A 261 -2.56 2.95 -4.26
N ALA A 262 -1.94 1.86 -3.82
CA ALA A 262 -2.66 0.73 -3.23
C ALA A 262 -3.49 1.15 -2.01
N VAL A 263 -2.94 1.99 -1.13
CA VAL A 263 -3.65 2.51 0.05
C VAL A 263 -4.72 3.53 -0.34
N ALA A 264 -4.38 4.48 -1.23
CA ALA A 264 -5.28 5.54 -1.67
C ALA A 264 -6.50 4.99 -2.44
N CYS A 265 -6.33 3.92 -3.22
CA CYS A 265 -7.40 3.23 -3.93
C CYS A 265 -8.19 2.25 -3.05
N GLY A 266 -7.89 2.14 -1.75
CA GLY A 266 -8.57 1.21 -0.85
C GLY A 266 -8.22 -0.27 -1.10
N GLN A 267 -7.13 -0.54 -1.81
CA GLN A 267 -6.70 -1.89 -2.15
C GLN A 267 -5.84 -2.51 -1.04
N ALA A 268 -5.18 -1.71 -0.21
CA ALA A 268 -4.46 -2.15 0.99
C ALA A 268 -4.74 -1.18 2.15
N ASP A 269 -4.46 -1.62 3.38
CA ASP A 269 -4.61 -0.79 4.58
C ASP A 269 -3.28 -0.11 4.95
N ILE A 270 -2.17 -0.80 4.66
CA ILE A 270 -0.81 -0.39 5.00
C ILE A 270 0.05 -0.40 3.74
N GLY A 271 0.58 0.76 3.36
CA GLY A 271 1.56 0.88 2.28
C GLY A 271 2.96 0.92 2.88
N LEU A 272 3.66 -0.21 2.92
CA LEU A 272 5.03 -0.29 3.44
C LEU A 272 6.01 0.17 2.36
N GLY A 273 6.87 1.14 2.66
CA GLY A 273 7.82 1.70 1.72
C GLY A 273 9.13 2.12 2.38
N THR A 274 9.96 2.83 1.63
CA THR A 274 11.21 3.40 2.10
C THR A 274 11.21 4.90 1.88
N ASP A 275 11.91 5.65 2.74
CA ASP A 275 12.14 7.09 2.57
C ASP A 275 13.64 7.37 2.64
N THR A 276 14.20 7.85 1.52
CA THR A 276 15.60 8.34 1.42
C THR A 276 15.58 9.86 1.28
N ALA A 277 14.82 10.34 0.29
CA ALA A 277 14.71 11.75 -0.10
C ALA A 277 13.27 12.29 0.02
N GLY A 278 12.40 11.62 0.79
CA GLY A 278 10.96 11.92 0.82
C GLY A 278 10.07 10.82 0.24
N SER A 279 10.60 9.63 -0.05
CA SER A 279 9.87 8.58 -0.76
C SER A 279 8.69 7.94 -0.01
N ILE A 280 8.41 8.37 1.22
CA ILE A 280 7.12 8.16 1.91
C ILE A 280 6.33 9.47 1.95
N ARG A 281 6.98 10.58 2.33
CA ARG A 281 6.32 11.87 2.56
C ARG A 281 5.73 12.49 1.29
N ILE A 282 6.41 12.37 0.16
CA ILE A 282 5.99 12.91 -1.13
C ILE A 282 4.74 12.19 -1.66
N PRO A 283 4.75 10.85 -1.85
CA PRO A 283 3.53 10.17 -2.27
C PRO A 283 2.39 10.32 -1.27
N ALA A 284 2.67 10.37 0.03
CA ALA A 284 1.64 10.65 1.04
C ALA A 284 1.02 12.05 0.87
N SER A 285 1.83 13.08 0.63
CA SER A 285 1.39 14.45 0.34
C SER A 285 0.55 14.52 -0.94
N TYR A 286 1.01 13.89 -2.02
CA TYR A 286 0.36 13.93 -3.33
C TYR A 286 -0.95 13.16 -3.40
N GLN A 287 -1.13 12.15 -2.55
CA GLN A 287 -2.33 11.31 -2.55
C GLN A 287 -3.23 11.54 -1.33
N GLY A 288 -2.90 12.51 -0.47
CA GLY A 288 -3.71 12.84 0.71
C GLY A 288 -3.73 11.72 1.75
N LEU A 289 -2.59 11.10 1.99
CA LEU A 289 -2.41 10.01 2.98
C LEU A 289 -1.65 10.51 4.20
N TRP A 290 -1.84 9.80 5.31
CA TRP A 290 -0.90 9.85 6.43
C TRP A 290 0.34 9.05 6.09
N GLY A 291 1.51 9.48 6.53
CA GLY A 291 2.75 8.74 6.32
C GLY A 291 3.83 9.07 7.32
N ILE A 292 4.70 8.11 7.62
CA ILE A 292 5.85 8.32 8.51
C ILE A 292 7.14 7.84 7.87
N ARG A 293 8.13 8.73 7.84
CA ARG A 293 9.56 8.41 7.78
C ARG A 293 10.03 8.20 9.22
N THR A 294 10.58 7.02 9.54
CA THR A 294 11.10 6.77 10.89
C THR A 294 12.46 7.43 11.12
N THR A 295 12.85 7.55 12.38
CA THR A 295 14.23 7.85 12.79
C THR A 295 15.18 6.91 12.07
N HIS A 296 16.29 7.45 11.56
CA HIS A 296 17.28 6.63 10.86
C HIS A 296 17.81 5.51 11.78
N GLY A 297 17.80 4.27 11.27
CA GLY A 297 18.18 3.08 12.03
C GLY A 297 17.14 2.55 13.04
N ARG A 298 15.95 3.16 13.17
CA ARG A 298 14.93 2.71 14.14
C ARG A 298 14.35 1.34 13.84
N ILE A 299 14.19 1.02 12.57
CA ILE A 299 13.70 -0.27 12.08
C ILE A 299 14.74 -0.80 11.11
N SER A 300 15.11 -2.07 11.25
CA SER A 300 16.11 -2.70 10.40
C SER A 300 15.67 -2.71 8.93
N LEU A 301 16.62 -2.36 8.04
CA LEU A 301 16.53 -2.46 6.59
C LEU A 301 17.24 -3.71 6.05
N ASP A 302 17.61 -4.66 6.91
CA ASP A 302 18.22 -5.91 6.46
C ASP A 302 17.31 -6.61 5.45
N SER A 303 17.92 -7.22 4.43
CA SER A 303 17.19 -7.84 3.31
C SER A 303 16.24 -6.87 2.58
N THR A 304 16.58 -5.59 2.55
CA THR A 304 15.93 -4.59 1.70
C THR A 304 16.96 -4.08 0.70
N HIS A 305 16.59 -4.02 -0.58
CA HIS A 305 17.47 -3.51 -1.63
C HIS A 305 17.77 -2.02 -1.40
N PRO A 306 19.05 -1.64 -1.19
CA PRO A 306 19.40 -0.31 -0.70
C PRO A 306 19.54 0.71 -1.83
N LEU A 307 19.18 1.97 -1.54
CA LEU A 307 19.60 3.12 -2.34
C LEU A 307 20.80 3.79 -1.68
N SER A 308 20.67 4.19 -0.41
CA SER A 308 21.75 4.81 0.37
C SER A 308 21.56 4.55 1.86
N GLN A 309 22.42 3.71 2.41
CA GLN A 309 22.39 3.30 3.81
C GLN A 309 22.50 4.49 4.78
N SER A 310 23.16 5.57 4.38
CA SER A 310 23.28 6.80 5.16
C SER A 310 21.95 7.55 5.35
N PHE A 311 20.92 7.27 4.53
CA PHE A 311 19.66 8.03 4.54
C PHE A 311 18.39 7.17 4.49
N ASP A 312 18.48 5.93 4.02
CA ASP A 312 17.33 5.02 3.87
C ASP A 312 16.68 4.74 5.22
N THR A 313 15.35 4.77 5.23
CA THR A 313 14.54 4.44 6.41
C THR A 313 13.32 3.64 5.99
N VAL A 314 12.84 2.79 6.91
CA VAL A 314 11.52 2.17 6.79
C VAL A 314 10.46 3.24 7.07
N GLY A 315 9.37 3.19 6.32
CA GLY A 315 8.19 3.99 6.59
C GLY A 315 6.93 3.36 6.03
N TRP A 316 5.78 3.88 6.45
CA TRP A 316 4.50 3.39 5.95
C TRP A 316 3.49 4.52 5.77
N MET A 317 2.48 4.25 4.95
CA MET A 317 1.37 5.15 4.65
C MET A 317 0.04 4.49 4.95
N THR A 318 -0.92 5.27 5.43
CA THR A 318 -2.28 4.84 5.79
C THR A 318 -3.29 5.92 5.39
N ARG A 319 -4.57 5.56 5.28
CA ARG A 319 -5.65 6.53 5.00
C ARG A 319 -5.97 7.44 6.19
N ASP A 320 -5.71 6.98 7.41
CA ASP A 320 -6.04 7.70 8.63
C ASP A 320 -4.91 7.60 9.69
N ALA A 321 -4.93 8.57 10.62
CA ALA A 321 -3.92 8.71 11.67
C ALA A 321 -3.98 7.60 12.71
N GLN A 322 -5.16 7.03 12.98
CA GLN A 322 -5.35 5.97 13.97
C GLN A 322 -4.66 4.69 13.50
N THR A 323 -4.83 4.32 12.23
CA THR A 323 -4.14 3.21 11.60
C THR A 323 -2.63 3.48 11.58
N LEU A 324 -2.18 4.71 11.26
CA LEU A 324 -0.75 5.07 11.30
C LEU A 324 -0.13 4.81 12.68
N GLU A 325 -0.80 5.30 13.74
CA GLU A 325 -0.39 5.14 15.13
C GLU A 325 -0.36 3.67 15.56
N PHE A 326 -1.39 2.92 15.16
CA PHE A 326 -1.53 1.51 15.53
C PHE A 326 -0.45 0.64 14.88
N VAL A 327 -0.16 0.85 13.60
CA VAL A 327 0.98 0.24 12.91
C VAL A 327 2.30 0.66 13.57
N GLY A 328 2.43 1.93 13.97
CA GLY A 328 3.61 2.42 14.69
C GLY A 328 3.91 1.68 16.00
N LYS A 329 2.88 1.27 16.75
CA LYS A 329 3.06 0.46 17.98
C LYS A 329 3.64 -0.92 17.70
N VAL A 330 3.28 -1.51 16.56
CA VAL A 330 3.78 -2.83 16.13
C VAL A 330 5.17 -2.74 15.53
N MET A 331 5.40 -1.75 14.65
CA MET A 331 6.67 -1.56 13.95
C MET A 331 7.78 -1.09 14.90
N MET A 332 7.42 -0.46 16.01
CA MET A 332 8.35 0.04 17.03
C MET A 332 7.87 -0.39 18.42
N PRO A 333 8.06 -1.67 18.80
CA PRO A 333 7.56 -2.21 20.06
C PRO A 333 8.20 -1.53 21.28
N ASP A 334 9.48 -1.17 21.19
CA ASP A 334 10.21 -0.48 22.24
C ASP A 334 9.72 0.95 22.46
N LYS A 335 9.89 1.48 23.67
CA LYS A 335 9.59 2.89 23.95
C LYS A 335 10.44 3.81 23.07
N ASP A 336 9.92 5.01 22.82
CA ASP A 336 10.69 6.09 22.19
C ASP A 336 11.90 6.45 23.06
N ALA A 337 13.01 6.86 22.46
CA ALA A 337 14.14 7.39 23.25
C ALA A 337 13.78 8.76 23.84
N THR A 338 12.99 9.54 23.11
CA THR A 338 12.51 10.88 23.50
C THR A 338 11.05 10.79 23.93
N GLN A 339 10.78 11.05 25.21
CA GLN A 339 9.47 10.86 25.83
C GLN A 339 8.58 12.11 25.83
N SER A 340 9.16 13.30 25.63
CA SER A 340 8.44 14.57 25.61
C SER A 340 9.03 15.50 24.56
N VAL A 341 8.21 16.44 24.08
CA VAL A 341 8.61 17.54 23.20
C VAL A 341 8.13 18.84 23.80
N SER A 342 8.82 19.95 23.53
CA SER A 342 8.56 21.23 24.18
C SER A 342 7.73 22.18 23.33
N LYS A 343 8.22 22.59 22.15
CA LYS A 343 7.53 23.62 21.34
C LYS A 343 7.19 23.15 19.94
N LEU A 344 6.17 23.78 19.34
CA LEU A 344 5.95 23.79 17.90
C LEU A 344 6.81 24.87 17.26
N LEU A 345 7.85 24.48 16.53
CA LEU A 345 8.65 25.39 15.72
C LEU A 345 8.02 25.58 14.35
N THR A 346 8.07 26.82 13.88
CA THR A 346 7.74 27.21 12.51
C THR A 346 8.97 27.79 11.81
N CYS A 347 8.99 27.76 10.49
CA CYS A 347 10.04 28.42 9.71
C CYS A 347 9.43 29.10 8.48
N PRO A 348 8.97 30.37 8.59
CA PRO A 348 8.32 31.08 7.49
C PRO A 348 9.17 31.20 6.22
N LYS A 349 10.50 31.18 6.32
CA LYS A 349 11.39 31.21 5.15
C LYS A 349 11.17 30.01 4.22
N LEU A 350 10.78 28.85 4.75
CA LEU A 350 10.51 27.64 3.95
C LEU A 350 9.23 27.76 3.12
N ASP A 351 8.37 28.74 3.40
CA ASP A 351 7.19 29.01 2.57
C ASP A 351 7.58 29.49 1.17
N GLY A 352 8.79 30.03 1.01
CA GLY A 352 9.37 30.40 -0.28
C GLY A 352 9.67 29.20 -1.19
N CYS A 353 9.80 27.99 -0.62
CA CYS A 353 10.06 26.76 -1.37
C CYS A 353 8.79 26.12 -1.94
N VAL A 354 7.61 26.71 -1.75
CA VAL A 354 6.35 26.09 -2.19
C VAL A 354 5.54 26.99 -3.13
N THR A 355 4.77 26.36 -4.00
CA THR A 355 3.81 27.01 -4.90
C THR A 355 2.72 27.73 -4.11
N SER A 356 2.06 28.69 -4.75
CA SER A 356 1.10 29.57 -4.08
C SER A 356 -0.05 28.83 -3.41
N GLU A 357 -0.61 27.82 -4.08
CA GLU A 357 -1.73 27.01 -3.62
C GLU A 357 -1.35 26.13 -2.42
N VAL A 358 -0.14 25.57 -2.41
CA VAL A 358 0.39 24.83 -1.26
C VAL A 358 0.67 25.79 -0.11
N ARG A 359 1.25 26.96 -0.38
CA ARG A 359 1.54 27.99 0.63
C ARG A 359 0.29 28.42 1.39
N ILE A 360 -0.81 28.65 0.67
CA ILE A 360 -2.08 29.08 1.24
C ILE A 360 -2.64 27.98 2.15
N ALA A 361 -2.73 26.74 1.66
CA ALA A 361 -3.24 25.60 2.43
C ALA A 361 -2.40 25.34 3.69
N PHE A 362 -1.08 25.33 3.53
CA PHE A 362 -0.15 25.11 4.63
C PHE A 362 -0.17 26.25 5.65
N SER A 363 -0.22 27.51 5.21
CA SER A 363 -0.27 28.66 6.12
C SER A 363 -1.54 28.68 6.95
N ARG A 364 -2.68 28.30 6.36
CA ARG A 364 -3.95 28.13 7.09
C ARG A 364 -3.82 27.05 8.16
N PHE A 365 -3.31 25.87 7.79
CA PHE A 365 -3.09 24.78 8.75
C PHE A 365 -2.13 25.18 9.88
N ARG A 366 -1.00 25.79 9.54
CA ARG A 366 -0.01 26.28 10.50
C ARG A 366 -0.61 27.30 11.46
N ALA A 367 -1.44 28.22 10.98
CA ALA A 367 -2.12 29.20 11.84
C ALA A 367 -3.05 28.51 12.84
N GLY A 368 -3.90 27.58 12.38
CA GLY A 368 -4.77 26.80 13.26
C GLY A 368 -4.00 25.94 14.27
N ALA A 369 -2.87 25.35 13.84
CA ALA A 369 -1.98 24.60 14.72
C ALA A 369 -1.34 25.49 15.80
N CYS A 370 -0.81 26.67 15.43
CA CYS A 370 -0.26 27.63 16.37
C CYS A 370 -1.31 28.14 17.36
N ASP A 371 -2.54 28.40 16.90
CA ASP A 371 -3.67 28.78 17.76
C ASP A 371 -4.03 27.66 18.74
N ALA A 372 -4.10 26.41 18.28
CA ALA A 372 -4.34 25.24 19.12
C ALA A 372 -3.27 25.03 20.20
N VAL A 373 -1.99 25.24 19.87
CA VAL A 373 -0.89 25.20 20.86
C VAL A 373 -1.00 26.36 21.84
N SER A 374 -1.17 27.60 21.35
CA SER A 374 -1.22 28.80 22.19
C SER A 374 -2.42 28.83 23.15
N SER A 375 -3.54 28.22 22.74
CA SER A 375 -4.74 28.05 23.57
C SER A 375 -4.68 26.85 24.53
N GLY A 376 -3.57 26.09 24.55
CA GLY A 376 -3.43 24.92 25.43
C GLY A 376 -4.27 23.70 25.02
N ARG A 377 -4.90 23.72 23.83
CA ARG A 377 -5.68 22.57 23.33
C ARG A 377 -4.80 21.36 22.97
N ILE A 378 -3.49 21.58 22.78
CA ILE A 378 -2.51 20.53 22.56
C ILE A 378 -1.61 20.43 23.79
N GLY A 379 -2.05 19.68 24.80
CA GLY A 379 -1.35 19.51 26.08
C GLY A 379 0.00 18.76 26.02
N MET A 380 0.52 18.51 24.81
CA MET A 380 1.85 17.92 24.57
C MET A 380 2.91 18.96 24.20
N LEU A 381 2.52 20.23 24.04
CA LEU A 381 3.39 21.32 23.60
C LEU A 381 3.18 22.54 24.48
N ASP A 382 4.27 23.10 24.99
CA ASP A 382 4.31 24.21 25.94
C ASP A 382 4.28 25.59 25.27
N GLY A 383 4.32 25.63 23.94
CA GLY A 383 4.25 26.89 23.19
C GLY A 383 4.76 26.80 21.77
N ILE A 384 4.88 27.97 21.14
CA ILE A 384 5.37 28.14 19.77
C ILE A 384 6.78 28.74 19.75
N GLY A 385 7.53 28.43 18.71
CA GLY A 385 8.84 29.01 18.46
C GLY A 385 9.15 29.12 16.96
N GLN A 386 10.34 29.64 16.65
CA GLN A 386 10.83 29.71 15.28
C GLN A 386 12.17 28.99 15.15
N ALA A 387 12.30 28.17 14.13
CA ALA A 387 13.57 27.64 13.67
C ALA A 387 14.11 28.52 12.55
N GLN A 388 15.43 28.64 12.47
CA GLN A 388 16.11 29.39 11.42
C GLN A 388 16.76 28.41 10.45
N PHE A 389 16.08 28.16 9.33
CA PHE A 389 16.67 27.54 8.14
C PHE A 389 16.70 28.61 7.03
N ASP A 390 17.80 28.70 6.31
CA ASP A 390 17.97 29.59 5.17
C ASP A 390 18.38 28.79 3.93
N GLU A 391 18.35 29.44 2.78
CA GLU A 391 18.60 28.81 1.47
C GLU A 391 20.00 28.19 1.40
N GLN A 392 21.01 28.85 1.96
CA GLN A 392 22.39 28.36 1.97
C GLN A 392 22.53 27.06 2.78
N MET A 393 21.86 26.97 3.93
CA MET A 393 21.80 25.74 4.71
C MET A 393 21.15 24.62 3.91
N LEU A 394 20.00 24.87 3.27
CA LEU A 394 19.27 23.86 2.49
C LEU A 394 20.09 23.38 1.28
N ASP A 395 20.77 24.29 0.58
CA ASP A 395 21.65 23.94 -0.54
C ASP A 395 22.85 23.10 -0.08
N ASN A 396 23.42 23.43 1.08
CA ASN A 396 24.46 22.62 1.69
C ASN A 396 23.93 21.21 2.06
N PHE A 397 22.73 21.10 2.62
CA PHE A 397 22.12 19.81 2.96
C PHE A 397 21.90 18.96 1.71
N LEU A 398 21.36 19.58 0.65
CA LEU A 398 21.12 18.90 -0.62
C LEU A 398 22.44 18.44 -1.27
N SER A 399 23.48 19.27 -1.26
CA SER A 399 24.79 18.94 -1.81
C SER A 399 25.44 17.76 -1.08
N ILE A 400 25.39 17.74 0.26
CA ILE A 400 25.86 16.62 1.08
C ILE A 400 25.05 15.36 0.77
N PHE A 401 23.73 15.48 0.76
CA PHE A 401 22.82 14.39 0.45
C PHE A 401 23.12 13.77 -0.91
N GLN A 402 23.20 14.57 -1.98
CA GLN A 402 23.45 14.10 -3.34
C GLN A 402 24.80 13.38 -3.46
N THR A 403 25.86 13.94 -2.86
CA THR A 403 27.21 13.36 -2.92
C THR A 403 27.26 12.01 -2.22
N VAL A 404 26.74 11.94 -0.98
CA VAL A 404 26.77 10.70 -0.17
C VAL A 404 25.82 9.67 -0.76
N ARG A 405 24.58 10.05 -1.09
CA ARG A 405 23.58 9.15 -1.68
C ARG A 405 24.06 8.60 -3.00
N GLY A 406 24.56 9.46 -3.89
CA GLY A 406 24.99 9.04 -5.23
C GLY A 406 26.10 7.99 -5.18
N PHE A 407 27.13 8.25 -4.37
CA PHE A 407 28.22 7.30 -4.17
C PHE A 407 27.71 5.95 -3.63
N GLU A 408 26.84 5.96 -2.63
CA GLU A 408 26.27 4.72 -2.07
C GLU A 408 25.36 4.00 -3.06
N ALA A 409 24.57 4.73 -3.84
CA ALA A 409 23.73 4.14 -4.89
C ALA A 409 24.56 3.41 -5.94
N TRP A 410 25.64 4.05 -6.42
CA TRP A 410 26.60 3.40 -7.33
C TRP A 410 27.31 2.22 -6.67
N ARG A 411 27.78 2.36 -5.42
CA ARG A 411 28.42 1.25 -4.69
C ARG A 411 27.49 0.03 -4.56
N ASN A 412 26.19 0.27 -4.36
CA ASN A 412 25.21 -0.79 -4.17
C ASN A 412 24.79 -1.48 -5.48
N ASN A 413 24.78 -0.74 -6.60
CA ASN A 413 24.13 -1.17 -7.83
C ASN A 413 25.03 -1.17 -9.07
N GLY A 414 26.20 -0.53 -9.00
CA GLY A 414 27.08 -0.25 -10.15
C GLY A 414 27.58 -1.50 -10.87
N ASP A 415 27.82 -2.60 -10.15
CA ASP A 415 28.23 -3.87 -10.75
C ASP A 415 27.16 -4.48 -11.67
N TRP A 416 25.89 -4.25 -11.35
CA TRP A 416 24.75 -4.67 -12.16
C TRP A 416 24.45 -3.61 -13.23
N VAL A 417 24.28 -2.35 -12.81
CA VAL A 417 23.96 -1.22 -13.70
C VAL A 417 24.98 -1.08 -14.84
N GLY A 418 26.28 -1.24 -14.55
CA GLY A 418 27.33 -1.15 -15.55
C GLY A 418 27.23 -2.16 -16.71
N LYS A 419 26.44 -3.23 -16.53
CA LYS A 419 26.17 -4.26 -17.55
C LYS A 419 24.79 -4.14 -18.20
N HIS A 420 23.95 -3.24 -17.67
CA HIS A 420 22.51 -3.17 -17.92
C HIS A 420 22.01 -1.72 -18.10
N TYR A 421 22.87 -0.81 -18.58
CA TYR A 421 22.48 0.58 -18.81
C TYR A 421 21.30 0.73 -19.78
N ASP A 422 21.24 -0.12 -20.81
CA ASP A 422 20.14 -0.13 -21.79
C ASP A 422 18.82 -0.68 -21.22
N ASP A 423 18.87 -1.36 -20.06
CA ASP A 423 17.68 -1.88 -19.38
C ASP A 423 17.07 -0.87 -18.40
N LEU A 424 17.69 0.31 -18.21
CA LEU A 424 17.23 1.37 -17.31
C LEU A 424 16.40 2.43 -18.04
N ALA A 425 15.55 3.14 -17.31
CA ALA A 425 14.99 4.39 -17.80
C ALA A 425 16.13 5.40 -18.06
N PRO A 426 16.10 6.19 -19.15
CA PRO A 426 17.20 7.09 -19.52
C PRO A 426 17.61 8.07 -18.41
N GLU A 427 16.64 8.62 -17.68
CA GLU A 427 16.90 9.53 -16.57
C GLU A 427 17.51 8.85 -15.33
N ILE A 428 17.31 7.54 -15.17
CA ILE A 428 17.89 6.73 -14.10
C ILE A 428 19.30 6.29 -14.49
N ALA A 429 19.50 5.86 -15.74
CA ALA A 429 20.81 5.58 -16.32
C ALA A 429 21.75 6.80 -16.16
N ALA A 430 21.30 7.98 -16.57
CA ALA A 430 22.09 9.22 -16.46
C ALA A 430 22.46 9.58 -15.00
N ARG A 431 21.60 9.25 -14.02
CA ARG A 431 21.91 9.45 -12.59
C ARG A 431 23.00 8.50 -12.12
N PHE A 432 22.91 7.22 -12.45
CA PHE A 432 23.95 6.25 -12.10
C PHE A 432 25.27 6.53 -12.82
N GLU A 433 25.23 6.96 -14.07
CA GLU A 433 26.41 7.39 -14.81
C GLU A 433 27.07 8.61 -14.14
N TYR A 434 26.29 9.60 -13.71
CA TYR A 434 26.85 10.71 -12.92
C TYR A 434 27.49 10.19 -11.61
N ASP A 435 26.79 9.30 -10.91
CA ASP A 435 27.24 8.76 -9.63
C ASP A 435 28.50 7.90 -9.72
N SER A 436 28.73 7.20 -10.85
CA SER A 436 29.91 6.38 -11.07
C SER A 436 31.22 7.18 -11.09
N HIS A 437 31.13 8.49 -11.31
CA HIS A 437 32.26 9.41 -11.35
C HIS A 437 32.55 10.08 -10.00
N ILE A 438 31.77 9.79 -8.95
CA ILE A 438 32.01 10.37 -7.61
C ILE A 438 33.24 9.71 -6.98
N PRO A 439 34.33 10.45 -6.70
CA PRO A 439 35.54 9.85 -6.12
C PRO A 439 35.33 9.45 -4.66
N GLN A 440 35.98 8.36 -4.24
CA GLN A 440 36.00 7.89 -2.84
C GLN A 440 36.35 9.01 -1.84
N ALA A 441 37.37 9.84 -2.15
CA ALA A 441 37.77 10.95 -1.29
C ALA A 441 36.64 12.00 -1.10
N ARG A 442 35.85 12.26 -2.15
CA ARG A 442 34.69 13.17 -2.09
C ARG A 442 33.57 12.57 -1.25
N TYR A 443 33.35 11.25 -1.34
CA TYR A 443 32.40 10.54 -0.49
C TYR A 443 32.81 10.59 0.99
N GLU A 444 34.07 10.33 1.32
CA GLU A 444 34.57 10.37 2.70
C GLU A 444 34.46 11.76 3.33
N GLN A 445 34.79 12.81 2.56
CA GLN A 445 34.55 14.19 2.96
C GLN A 445 33.05 14.47 3.15
N GLY A 446 32.21 13.96 2.25
CA GLY A 446 30.75 14.02 2.35
C GLY A 446 30.22 13.38 3.63
N LEU A 447 30.71 12.20 4.02
CA LEU A 447 30.36 11.55 5.29
C LEU A 447 30.78 12.36 6.51
N GLY A 448 31.97 12.98 6.46
CA GLY A 448 32.44 13.89 7.51
C GLY A 448 31.49 15.08 7.69
N ARG A 449 31.12 15.73 6.58
CA ARG A 449 30.17 16.85 6.56
C ARG A 449 28.78 16.42 7.02
N LEU A 450 28.30 15.25 6.60
CA LEU A 450 27.02 14.70 7.02
C LEU A 450 26.93 14.56 8.54
N ARG A 451 27.96 14.01 9.21
CA ARG A 451 27.98 13.89 10.68
C ARG A 451 27.89 15.25 11.38
N GLN A 452 28.64 16.24 10.88
CA GLN A 452 28.61 17.61 11.42
C GLN A 452 27.23 18.26 11.22
N THR A 453 26.70 18.18 10.00
CA THR A 453 25.40 18.78 9.66
C THR A 453 24.24 18.09 10.36
N CYS A 454 24.29 16.78 10.55
CA CYS A 454 23.33 16.03 11.36
C CYS A 454 23.22 16.62 12.77
N SER A 455 24.37 16.91 13.40
CA SER A 455 24.42 17.54 14.72
C SER A 455 23.84 18.96 14.71
N ILE A 456 24.13 19.76 13.67
CA ILE A 456 23.57 21.11 13.51
C ILE A 456 22.04 21.06 13.40
N VAL A 457 21.49 20.20 12.52
CA VAL A 457 20.04 20.06 12.31
C VAL A 457 19.36 19.61 13.62
N ARG A 458 19.94 18.63 14.32
CA ARG A 458 19.43 18.18 15.62
C ARG A 458 19.46 19.27 16.69
N ASN A 459 20.50 20.10 16.72
CA ASN A 459 20.60 21.23 17.66
C ASN A 459 19.60 22.34 17.35
N LEU A 460 19.37 22.65 16.07
CA LEU A 460 18.36 23.63 15.64
C LEU A 460 16.95 23.19 16.04
N LEU A 461 16.69 21.88 16.02
CA LEU A 461 15.41 21.32 16.47
C LEU A 461 15.34 21.23 18.01
N GLY A 462 16.43 20.84 18.66
CA GLY A 462 16.48 20.57 20.10
C GLY A 462 15.46 19.50 20.49
N ASN A 463 14.73 19.76 21.58
CA ASN A 463 13.60 18.91 22.01
C ASN A 463 12.24 19.38 21.48
N ASN A 464 12.21 20.09 20.35
CA ASN A 464 10.99 20.64 19.77
C ASN A 464 10.55 19.84 18.54
N VAL A 465 9.35 20.11 18.05
CA VAL A 465 8.87 19.61 16.76
C VAL A 465 8.83 20.74 15.74
N LEU A 466 9.20 20.49 14.50
CA LEU A 466 9.23 21.49 13.43
C LEU A 466 8.14 21.19 12.40
N LEU A 467 7.30 22.18 12.12
CA LEU A 467 6.24 22.10 11.11
C LEU A 467 6.67 22.80 9.81
N ILE A 468 6.74 22.04 8.72
CA ILE A 468 7.12 22.50 7.37
C ILE A 468 6.17 21.92 6.31
N PRO A 469 6.17 22.40 5.06
CA PRO A 469 5.48 21.71 3.96
C PRO A 469 6.13 20.35 3.63
N SER A 470 5.33 19.35 3.25
CA SER A 470 5.83 18.01 2.88
C SER A 470 6.43 17.93 1.48
N ALA A 471 5.90 18.72 0.55
CA ALA A 471 6.33 18.84 -0.83
C ALA A 471 6.13 20.29 -1.29
N SER A 472 6.86 20.70 -2.32
CA SER A 472 6.81 22.08 -2.82
C SER A 472 5.53 22.41 -3.61
N SER A 473 4.87 21.40 -4.15
CA SER A 473 3.71 21.55 -5.03
C SER A 473 2.66 20.49 -4.70
N THR A 474 1.48 20.60 -5.31
CA THR A 474 0.59 19.46 -5.52
C THR A 474 1.24 18.48 -6.51
N ALA A 475 0.59 17.33 -6.74
CA ALA A 475 1.09 16.33 -7.68
C ALA A 475 1.18 16.92 -9.11
N PRO A 476 2.37 16.95 -9.75
CA PRO A 476 2.49 17.38 -11.14
C PRO A 476 1.70 16.48 -12.11
N ALA A 477 1.31 17.02 -13.27
CA ALA A 477 0.68 16.23 -14.35
C ALA A 477 1.63 15.12 -14.87
N ILE A 478 1.08 13.97 -15.24
CA ILE A 478 1.86 12.86 -15.84
C ILE A 478 2.41 13.27 -17.21
N ILE A 479 1.57 13.91 -18.03
CA ILE A 479 1.96 14.50 -19.30
C ILE A 479 2.07 16.01 -19.06
N PRO A 480 3.28 16.56 -19.00
CA PRO A 480 3.47 17.98 -18.78
C PRO A 480 3.12 18.79 -20.03
N ASP A 481 2.46 19.95 -19.86
CA ASP A 481 2.10 20.87 -20.94
C ASP A 481 3.30 21.70 -21.44
N GLY A 482 4.47 21.08 -21.59
CA GLY A 482 5.73 21.72 -22.00
C GLY A 482 6.49 22.45 -20.88
N ASP A 483 5.97 22.45 -19.65
CA ASP A 483 6.54 23.18 -18.50
C ASP A 483 7.51 22.32 -17.66
N LEU A 484 8.55 21.80 -18.32
CA LEU A 484 9.53 20.93 -17.67
C LEU A 484 10.39 21.65 -16.63
N GLU A 485 10.65 22.94 -16.84
CA GLU A 485 11.47 23.75 -15.92
C GLU A 485 10.79 23.92 -14.57
N ASN A 486 9.49 24.24 -14.53
CA ASN A 486 8.78 24.37 -13.26
C ASN A 486 8.67 23.03 -12.52
N ILE A 487 8.56 21.91 -13.24
CA ILE A 487 8.56 20.58 -12.63
C ILE A 487 9.90 20.27 -11.97
N GLU A 488 11.03 20.55 -12.62
CA GLU A 488 12.35 20.34 -12.03
C GLU A 488 12.61 21.32 -10.87
N ASN A 489 12.16 22.57 -10.97
CA ASN A 489 12.23 23.55 -9.88
C ASN A 489 11.42 23.08 -8.66
N ALA A 490 10.20 22.58 -8.86
CA ALA A 490 9.40 21.97 -7.80
C ALA A 490 10.11 20.74 -7.21
N ARG A 491 10.71 19.90 -8.05
CA ARG A 491 11.48 18.74 -7.59
C ARG A 491 12.66 19.16 -6.70
N ALA A 492 13.42 20.17 -7.11
CA ALA A 492 14.56 20.71 -6.35
C ALA A 492 14.11 21.32 -5.01
N HIS A 493 13.03 22.11 -5.00
CA HIS A 493 12.47 22.66 -3.78
C HIS A 493 11.92 21.59 -2.83
N THR A 494 11.28 20.55 -3.36
CA THR A 494 10.85 19.39 -2.57
C THR A 494 12.05 18.71 -1.93
N LEU A 495 13.14 18.50 -2.68
CA LEU A 495 14.37 17.92 -2.15
C LEU A 495 15.01 18.78 -1.05
N ARG A 496 14.99 20.11 -1.16
CA ARG A 496 15.44 21.01 -0.09
C ARG A 496 14.64 20.77 1.19
N LEU A 497 13.31 20.73 1.11
CA LEU A 497 12.44 20.47 2.27
C LEU A 497 12.67 19.08 2.86
N THR A 498 12.73 18.03 2.03
CA THR A 498 12.82 16.65 2.51
C THR A 498 14.20 16.29 3.07
N SER A 499 15.26 16.98 2.61
CA SER A 499 16.65 16.78 3.04
C SER A 499 16.87 17.07 4.53
N ILE A 500 16.06 17.94 5.15
CA ILE A 500 16.20 18.30 6.58
C ILE A 500 16.10 17.04 7.45
N ALA A 501 15.05 16.23 7.24
CA ALA A 501 14.88 14.98 7.96
C ALA A 501 15.88 13.89 7.52
N GLY A 502 16.29 13.89 6.26
CA GLY A 502 17.31 12.98 5.72
C GLY A 502 18.65 13.16 6.41
N VAL A 503 19.20 14.37 6.34
CA VAL A 503 20.50 14.75 6.91
C VAL A 503 20.50 14.71 8.44
N GLY A 504 19.40 15.11 9.09
CA GLY A 504 19.28 15.01 10.55
C GLY A 504 19.02 13.59 11.07
N GLY A 505 18.72 12.63 10.18
CA GLY A 505 18.27 11.29 10.57
C GLY A 505 17.00 11.33 11.44
N LEU A 506 16.11 12.28 11.17
CA LEU A 506 14.96 12.60 12.01
C LEU A 506 13.71 11.83 11.56
N PRO A 507 12.82 11.47 12.51
CA PRO A 507 11.48 11.03 12.17
C PRO A 507 10.66 12.20 11.62
N ALA A 508 9.79 11.91 10.66
CA ALA A 508 8.96 12.91 10.01
C ALA A 508 7.59 12.33 9.61
N VAL A 509 6.51 13.00 10.01
CA VAL A 509 5.13 12.58 9.76
C VAL A 509 4.47 13.52 8.74
N ASN A 510 3.96 12.97 7.65
CA ASN A 510 3.07 13.68 6.73
C ASN A 510 1.64 13.70 7.28
N ILE A 511 1.08 14.89 7.36
CA ILE A 511 -0.31 15.20 7.69
C ILE A 511 -0.98 15.64 6.38
N PRO A 512 -2.02 14.92 5.91
CA PRO A 512 -2.69 15.26 4.66
C PRO A 512 -3.51 16.55 4.79
N LEU A 513 -3.32 17.44 3.83
CA LEU A 513 -4.04 18.71 3.66
C LEU A 513 -4.69 18.76 2.26
N GLN A 514 -5.45 19.82 2.01
CA GLN A 514 -6.10 20.05 0.74
C GLN A 514 -5.98 21.53 0.34
N THR A 515 -5.71 21.79 -0.94
CA THR A 515 -5.74 23.14 -1.49
C THR A 515 -7.18 23.64 -1.67
N ALA A 516 -7.35 24.93 -1.95
CA ALA A 516 -8.67 25.50 -2.26
C ALA A 516 -9.36 24.83 -3.47
N GLN A 517 -8.55 24.31 -4.41
CA GLN A 517 -9.02 23.60 -5.61
C GLN A 517 -9.30 22.12 -5.35
N GLY A 518 -9.16 21.66 -4.11
CA GLY A 518 -9.43 20.27 -3.75
C GLY A 518 -8.28 19.31 -4.01
N LEU A 519 -7.11 19.78 -4.45
CA LEU A 519 -5.95 18.93 -4.69
C LEU A 519 -5.23 18.58 -3.37
N PRO A 520 -4.70 17.36 -3.21
CA PRO A 520 -3.92 17.01 -2.03
C PRO A 520 -2.60 17.79 -1.94
N CYS A 521 -2.26 18.15 -0.71
CA CYS A 521 -0.92 18.59 -0.31
C CYS A 521 -0.65 18.11 1.12
N GLY A 522 0.52 18.40 1.68
CA GLY A 522 0.92 17.87 2.97
C GLY A 522 1.64 18.88 3.85
N ALA A 523 1.39 18.78 5.15
CA ALA A 523 2.24 19.34 6.20
C ALA A 523 3.11 18.23 6.80
N CYS A 524 4.40 18.50 7.01
CA CYS A 524 5.37 17.58 7.54
C CYS A 524 5.80 18.04 8.93
N LEU A 525 5.58 17.18 9.93
CA LEU A 525 6.04 17.40 11.30
C LEU A 525 7.32 16.60 11.53
N LEU A 526 8.43 17.29 11.79
CA LEU A 526 9.73 16.68 12.12
C LEU A 526 9.90 16.69 13.63
N GLY A 527 10.37 15.57 14.19
CA GLY A 527 10.61 15.43 15.63
C GLY A 527 12.06 15.14 15.97
N PRO A 528 12.45 15.22 17.26
CA PRO A 528 13.76 14.77 17.71
C PRO A 528 13.99 13.30 17.34
N ALA A 529 15.23 12.90 17.07
CA ALA A 529 15.55 11.50 16.79
C ALA A 529 15.06 10.60 17.94
N GLY A 530 14.40 9.49 17.58
CA GLY A 530 13.83 8.53 18.53
C GLY A 530 12.51 8.96 19.18
N SER A 531 11.82 9.97 18.66
CA SER A 531 10.48 10.43 19.12
C SER A 531 9.32 9.90 18.25
N ASP A 532 9.55 8.87 17.43
CA ASP A 532 8.66 8.45 16.35
C ASP A 532 7.19 8.27 16.75
N LYS A 533 6.89 7.53 17.84
CA LYS A 533 5.51 7.29 18.28
C LYS A 533 4.89 8.53 18.91
N LEU A 534 5.67 9.31 19.65
CA LEU A 534 5.27 10.63 20.15
C LEU A 534 4.93 11.58 19.00
N LEU A 535 5.73 11.60 17.94
CA LEU A 535 5.55 12.46 16.79
C LEU A 535 4.25 12.15 16.05
N ILE A 536 3.89 10.87 15.88
CA ILE A 536 2.59 10.47 15.32
C ILE A 536 1.44 11.03 16.17
N ARG A 537 1.53 10.92 17.50
CA ARG A 537 0.50 11.43 18.42
C ARG A 537 0.38 12.96 18.33
N VAL A 538 1.51 13.67 18.30
CA VAL A 538 1.51 15.14 18.15
C VAL A 538 0.90 15.57 16.82
N ALA A 539 1.27 14.90 15.72
CA ALA A 539 0.72 15.17 14.39
C ALA A 539 -0.81 14.96 14.34
N LYS A 540 -1.30 13.90 14.99
CA LYS A 540 -2.73 13.59 15.10
C LYS A 540 -3.51 14.66 15.89
N GLU A 541 -2.98 15.12 17.03
CA GLU A 541 -3.63 16.18 17.80
C GLU A 541 -3.57 17.54 17.09
N LEU A 542 -2.46 17.87 16.43
CA LEU A 542 -2.37 19.06 15.57
C LEU A 542 -3.44 19.03 14.49
N TYR A 543 -3.59 17.90 13.79
CA TYR A 543 -4.61 17.76 12.75
C TYR A 543 -6.03 17.91 13.30
N ARG A 544 -6.35 17.24 14.41
CA ARG A 544 -7.68 17.31 15.04
C ARG A 544 -8.07 18.74 15.40
N HIS A 545 -7.15 19.51 15.96
CA HIS A 545 -7.45 20.85 16.47
C HIS A 545 -7.30 21.96 15.42
N ALA A 546 -6.40 21.81 14.44
CA ALA A 546 -6.21 22.79 13.38
C ALA A 546 -7.27 22.67 12.26
N ALA A 547 -7.79 21.46 12.01
CA ALA A 547 -8.84 21.24 11.01
C ALA A 547 -10.23 21.69 11.49
N GLY A 548 -10.45 21.81 12.80
CA GLY A 548 -11.73 22.25 13.41
C GLY A 548 -11.97 23.76 13.39
N THR A 549 -11.00 24.57 12.95
CA THR A 549 -11.10 26.02 12.75
C THR A 549 -11.47 26.39 11.30
N VAL A 550 -12.11 25.45 10.57
CA VAL A 550 -12.48 25.60 9.15
C VAL A 550 -13.95 25.90 8.96
#